data_AF-A0A6G1F9B4-F1
#
_entry.id   AF-A0A6G1F9B4-F1
#
_cell.length_a   1.000
_cell.length_b   1.000
_cell.length_c   1.000
_cell.angle_alpha   90.00
_cell.angle_beta   90.00
_cell.angle_gamma   90.00
#
_symmetry.space_group_name_H-M   'P 1'
#
loop_
_entity.id
_entity.type
_entity.pdbx_description
1 polymer ?
#
loop_
_entity_poly.entity_id
_entity_poly.type
_entity_poly.pdbx_seq_one_letter_code
_entity_poly.pdbx_strand_id
1 'polypeptide(L)'
;MEEADDASALDPKLASLLLFGHGDAMYLYNMPTRASLPRRVDVDDMMRGHRWWTTAHGWLLMARRGSPYTLLWDPFTGRCIFLPLDHDGTILTQGGRWRCLLTRHSPMDPTCVVLIVDLTDTVLWYCHPGDQHWVKKHQDQYL
;
A
#
# COMPACT_ATOMS: atom_id res chain seq x y z
N MET A 1 -38.58 21.63 6.04
CA MET A 1 -37.21 22.13 6.28
C MET A 1 -36.54 21.03 7.08
N GLU A 2 -36.10 19.98 6.38
CA GLU A 2 -35.33 18.89 6.95
C GLU A 2 -33.87 19.22 6.70
N GLU A 3 -33.14 19.54 7.76
CA GLU A 3 -31.68 19.54 7.76
C GLU A 3 -31.24 18.12 7.43
N ALA A 4 -30.61 17.96 6.27
CA ALA A 4 -29.86 16.77 5.95
C ALA A 4 -28.66 16.75 6.89
N ASP A 5 -28.76 15.85 7.87
CA ASP A 5 -27.72 15.39 8.78
C ASP A 5 -26.35 15.39 8.08
N ASP A 6 -25.49 16.32 8.52
CA ASP A 6 -24.09 16.41 8.14
C ASP A 6 -23.40 15.18 8.69
N ALA A 7 -23.50 14.08 7.93
CA ALA A 7 -22.75 12.86 8.14
C ALA A 7 -21.27 13.21 7.99
N SER A 8 -20.68 13.68 9.10
CA SER A 8 -19.27 13.90 9.39
C SER A 8 -18.41 13.57 8.19
N ALA A 9 -18.00 14.59 7.45
CA ALA A 9 -17.09 14.47 6.32
C ALA A 9 -15.90 13.59 6.72
N LEU A 10 -15.98 12.29 6.39
CA LEU A 10 -14.93 11.31 6.63
C LEU A 10 -13.67 11.89 6.01
N ASP A 11 -12.57 11.95 6.79
CA ASP A 11 -11.29 12.40 6.27
C ASP A 11 -11.05 11.63 4.96
N PRO A 12 -10.92 12.29 3.80
CA PRO A 12 -10.75 11.62 2.53
C PRO A 12 -9.51 10.71 2.50
N LYS A 13 -8.60 10.81 3.48
CA LYS A 13 -7.48 9.87 3.68
C LYS A 13 -7.87 8.56 4.34
N LEU A 14 -8.96 8.53 5.10
CA LEU A 14 -9.56 7.32 5.69
C LEU A 14 -10.47 6.58 4.69
N ALA A 15 -10.64 7.14 3.49
CA ALA A 15 -11.53 6.62 2.48
C ALA A 15 -11.07 5.28 1.91
N SER A 16 -11.98 4.31 1.82
CA SER A 16 -11.74 3.11 1.04
C SER A 16 -11.50 3.47 -0.43
N LEU A 17 -10.36 3.03 -0.96
CA LEU A 17 -9.96 3.24 -2.34
C LEU A 17 -10.29 2.02 -3.18
N LEU A 18 -10.92 2.23 -4.34
CA LEU A 18 -11.04 1.22 -5.37
C LEU A 18 -9.98 1.47 -6.44
N LEU A 19 -9.13 0.49 -6.65
CA LEU A 19 -8.17 0.46 -7.74
C LEU A 19 -8.62 -0.57 -8.78
N PHE A 20 -8.85 -0.12 -10.00
CA PHE A 20 -9.28 -0.99 -11.10
C PHE A 20 -8.58 -0.61 -12.41
N GLY A 21 -8.32 -1.62 -13.24
CA GLY A 21 -7.72 -1.43 -14.56
C GLY A 21 -8.79 -1.47 -15.67
N HIS A 22 -8.60 -0.65 -16.70
CA HIS A 22 -9.33 -0.78 -17.96
C HIS A 22 -8.33 -0.61 -19.12
N GLY A 23 -8.11 -1.68 -19.88
CA GLY A 23 -6.98 -1.75 -20.82
C GLY A 23 -5.64 -1.58 -20.10
N ASP A 24 -4.78 -0.70 -20.61
CA ASP A 24 -3.47 -0.37 -20.02
C ASP A 24 -3.53 0.76 -18.97
N ALA A 25 -4.71 1.32 -18.71
CA ALA A 25 -4.90 2.42 -17.76
C ALA A 25 -5.35 1.91 -16.39
N MET A 26 -4.80 2.49 -15.33
CA MET A 26 -5.31 2.28 -13.96
C MET A 26 -6.11 3.48 -13.48
N TYR A 27 -7.18 3.17 -12.77
CA TYR A 27 -8.10 4.14 -12.20
C TYR A 27 -8.14 3.94 -10.70
N LEU A 28 -8.03 5.06 -9.99
CA LEU A 28 -8.18 5.08 -8.55
C LEU A 28 -9.38 5.93 -8.20
N TYR A 29 -10.31 5.33 -7.47
CA TYR A 29 -11.60 5.90 -7.14
C TYR A 29 -11.77 5.97 -5.63
N ASN A 30 -12.08 7.17 -5.15
CA ASN A 30 -12.41 7.39 -3.74
C ASN A 30 -13.91 7.12 -3.55
N MET A 31 -14.23 6.10 -2.75
CA MET A 31 -15.61 5.67 -2.52
C MET A 31 -16.46 6.72 -1.78
N PRO A 32 -16.02 7.26 -0.62
CA PRO A 32 -16.71 8.34 0.07
C PRO A 32 -17.00 9.57 -0.80
N THR A 33 -16.01 10.09 -1.52
CA THR A 33 -16.19 11.31 -2.32
C THR A 33 -16.80 11.04 -3.70
N ARG A 34 -16.97 9.76 -4.05
CA ARG A 34 -17.47 9.29 -5.35
C ARG A 34 -16.75 9.93 -6.54
N ALA A 35 -15.45 10.14 -6.40
CA ALA A 35 -14.64 10.84 -7.38
C ALA A 35 -13.41 10.01 -7.78
N SER A 36 -13.08 10.05 -9.07
CA SER A 36 -11.79 9.58 -9.57
C SER A 36 -10.69 10.53 -9.14
N LEU A 37 -9.56 9.98 -8.70
CA LEU A 37 -8.40 10.79 -8.41
C LEU A 37 -7.77 11.32 -9.71
N PRO A 38 -7.16 12.53 -9.68
CA PRO A 38 -6.55 13.09 -10.87
C PRO A 38 -5.47 12.17 -11.40
N ARG A 39 -5.61 11.76 -12.66
CA ARG A 39 -4.62 10.94 -13.36
C ARG A 39 -3.38 11.79 -13.63
N ARG A 40 -2.34 11.59 -12.83
CA ARG A 40 -1.02 12.16 -13.11
C ARG A 40 -0.36 11.29 -14.17
N VAL A 41 0.24 11.91 -15.20
CA VAL A 41 0.82 11.21 -16.37
C VAL A 41 1.82 10.14 -15.94
N ASP A 42 2.57 10.39 -14.87
CA ASP A 42 3.58 9.47 -14.34
C ASP A 42 3.00 8.27 -13.57
N VAL A 43 1.72 8.27 -13.21
CA VAL A 43 1.12 7.21 -12.39
C VAL A 43 1.02 5.91 -13.17
N ASP A 44 0.62 5.94 -14.44
CA ASP A 44 0.51 4.69 -15.21
C ASP A 44 1.87 4.03 -15.42
N ASP A 45 2.90 4.83 -15.73
CA ASP A 45 4.26 4.33 -15.89
C ASP A 45 4.87 3.85 -14.58
N MET A 46 4.60 4.56 -13.48
CA MET A 46 4.95 4.12 -12.15
C MET A 46 4.26 2.80 -11.80
N MET A 47 2.95 2.67 -12.03
CA MET A 47 2.20 1.45 -11.75
C MET A 47 2.63 0.28 -12.63
N ARG A 48 3.02 0.52 -13.90
CA ARG A 48 3.59 -0.50 -14.80
C ARG A 48 4.97 -0.97 -14.35
N GLY A 49 5.81 -0.05 -13.89
CA GLY A 49 7.16 -0.33 -13.42
C GLY A 49 7.22 -1.07 -12.07
N HIS A 50 6.10 -1.15 -11.36
CA HIS A 50 6.02 -1.71 -10.01
C HIS A 50 5.03 -2.88 -9.92
N ARG A 51 5.20 -3.66 -8.86
CA ARG A 51 4.15 -4.49 -8.27
C ARG A 51 3.58 -3.71 -7.10
N TRP A 52 2.29 -3.86 -6.82
CA TRP A 52 1.67 -3.06 -5.78
C TRP A 52 0.58 -3.80 -5.02
N TRP A 53 0.39 -3.37 -3.78
CA TRP A 53 -0.60 -3.93 -2.85
C TRP A 53 -1.27 -2.80 -2.07
N THR A 54 -2.59 -2.86 -1.98
CA THR A 54 -3.39 -1.91 -1.19
C THR A 54 -3.20 -2.16 0.30
N THR A 55 -2.99 -1.08 1.06
CA THR A 55 -3.05 -1.11 2.52
C THR A 55 -4.42 -0.62 3.02
N ALA A 56 -4.77 -0.96 4.26
CA ALA A 56 -6.05 -0.55 4.86
C ALA A 56 -6.24 0.97 5.02
N HIS A 57 -5.16 1.77 4.91
CA HIS A 57 -5.17 3.22 5.15
C HIS A 57 -4.93 4.05 3.89
N GLY A 58 -5.25 3.49 2.71
CA GLY A 58 -5.19 4.21 1.43
C GLY A 58 -3.78 4.38 0.83
N TRP A 59 -2.73 3.88 1.49
CA TRP A 59 -1.40 3.80 0.91
C TRP A 59 -1.24 2.55 0.06
N LEU A 60 -0.40 2.62 -0.96
CA LEU A 60 0.00 1.50 -1.79
C LEU A 60 1.45 1.12 -1.47
N LEU A 61 1.67 -0.14 -1.10
CA LEU A 61 3.01 -0.70 -1.10
C LEU A 61 3.41 -0.93 -2.55
N MET A 62 4.54 -0.40 -2.96
CA MET A 62 5.08 -0.47 -4.33
C MET A 62 6.44 -1.13 -4.30
N ALA A 63 6.66 -2.09 -5.18
CA ALA A 63 7.94 -2.77 -5.35
C ALA A 63 8.38 -2.72 -6.80
N ARG A 64 9.55 -2.14 -7.06
CA ARG A 64 10.03 -1.96 -8.43
C ARG A 64 10.32 -3.32 -9.06
N ARG A 65 9.85 -3.53 -10.29
CA ARG A 65 10.13 -4.76 -11.04
C ARG A 65 11.62 -4.79 -11.40
N GLY A 66 12.27 -5.93 -11.15
CA GLY A 66 13.70 -6.12 -11.45
C GLY A 66 14.64 -5.33 -10.54
N SER A 67 14.18 -4.86 -9.38
CA SER A 67 14.97 -4.06 -8.45
C SER A 67 14.50 -4.30 -6.99
N PRO A 68 15.40 -4.20 -6.00
CA PRO A 68 15.02 -4.40 -4.59
C PRO A 68 14.32 -3.18 -3.97
N TYR A 69 14.06 -2.12 -4.73
CA TYR A 69 13.42 -0.91 -4.20
C TYR A 69 11.95 -1.17 -3.83
N THR A 70 11.63 -0.85 -2.57
CA THR A 70 10.26 -0.84 -2.06
C THR A 70 9.91 0.53 -1.47
N LEU A 71 8.66 0.95 -1.60
CA LEU A 71 8.16 2.23 -1.08
C LEU A 71 6.67 2.15 -0.77
N LEU A 72 6.19 3.03 0.12
CA LEU A 72 4.77 3.35 0.25
C LEU A 72 4.47 4.59 -0.57
N TRP A 73 3.41 4.53 -1.36
CA TRP A 73 2.92 5.63 -2.17
C TRP A 73 1.53 6.05 -1.72
N ASP A 74 1.36 7.34 -1.46
CA ASP A 74 0.06 7.97 -1.25
C ASP A 74 -0.46 8.50 -2.60
N PRO A 75 -1.54 7.93 -3.13
CA PRO A 75 -2.07 8.34 -4.42
C PRO A 75 -2.77 9.70 -4.44
N PHE A 76 -3.20 10.22 -3.28
CA PHE A 76 -3.85 11.52 -3.18
C PHE A 76 -2.84 12.65 -3.27
N THR A 77 -1.72 12.51 -2.55
CA THR A 77 -0.68 13.55 -2.50
C THR A 77 0.43 13.29 -3.51
N GLY A 78 0.60 12.04 -3.95
CA GLY A 78 1.76 11.55 -4.70
C GLY A 78 3.01 11.35 -3.85
N ARG A 79 2.88 11.38 -2.53
CA ARG A 79 4.01 11.30 -1.61
C ARG A 79 4.54 9.87 -1.55
N CYS A 80 5.85 9.74 -1.59
CA CYS A 80 6.53 8.45 -1.46
C CYS A 80 7.29 8.40 -0.13
N ILE A 81 7.24 7.24 0.52
CA ILE A 81 8.05 6.92 1.69
C ILE A 81 8.85 5.68 1.32
N PHE A 82 10.18 5.81 1.25
CA PHE A 82 11.05 4.69 0.96
C PHE A 82 11.09 3.72 2.13
N LEU A 83 10.98 2.45 1.82
CA LEU A 83 11.12 1.35 2.77
C LEU A 83 12.49 0.68 2.57
N PRO A 84 12.91 -0.19 3.49
CA PRO A 84 14.12 -0.96 3.30
C PRO A 84 14.14 -1.72 1.97
N LEU A 85 15.33 -1.97 1.46
CA LEU A 85 15.49 -2.74 0.23
C LEU A 85 15.14 -4.21 0.48
N ASP A 86 14.44 -4.83 -0.47
CA ASP A 86 14.24 -6.29 -0.51
C ASP A 86 15.51 -6.96 -1.08
N HIS A 87 16.59 -6.93 -0.31
CA HIS A 87 17.90 -7.45 -0.72
C HIS A 87 17.87 -8.93 -1.11
N ASP A 88 17.05 -9.72 -0.43
CA ASP A 88 16.92 -11.15 -0.71
C ASP A 88 15.97 -11.43 -1.89
N GLY A 89 15.24 -10.41 -2.36
CA GLY A 89 14.23 -10.54 -3.42
C GLY A 89 13.08 -11.47 -3.05
N THR A 90 12.91 -11.75 -1.75
CA THR A 90 11.97 -12.78 -1.23
C THR A 90 10.64 -12.20 -0.79
N ILE A 91 10.61 -10.91 -0.45
CA ILE A 91 9.45 -10.28 0.21
C ILE A 91 8.32 -10.09 -0.79
N LEU A 92 8.65 -9.92 -2.06
CA LEU A 92 7.70 -9.50 -3.08
C LEU A 92 7.91 -10.29 -4.37
N THR A 93 8.09 -11.61 -4.29
CA THR A 93 8.21 -12.47 -5.49
C THR A 93 6.91 -12.50 -6.29
N GLN A 94 6.99 -12.87 -7.58
CA GLN A 94 5.77 -12.98 -8.39
C GLN A 94 4.92 -14.16 -7.96
N GLY A 95 3.60 -13.94 -7.86
CA GLY A 95 2.61 -15.02 -7.77
C GLY A 95 2.06 -15.34 -6.38
N GLY A 96 2.67 -14.84 -5.30
CA GLY A 96 2.15 -15.05 -3.93
C GLY A 96 0.83 -14.31 -3.67
N ARG A 97 0.03 -14.81 -2.73
CA ARG A 97 -1.12 -14.07 -2.17
C ARG A 97 -0.65 -13.24 -0.99
N TRP A 98 -0.37 -11.97 -1.25
CA TRP A 98 0.16 -11.07 -0.24
C TRP A 98 -0.93 -10.17 0.33
N ARG A 99 -0.80 -9.82 1.62
CA ARG A 99 -1.49 -8.68 2.23
C ARG A 99 -0.49 -7.71 2.82
N CYS A 100 -0.73 -6.43 2.60
CA CYS A 100 0.04 -5.36 3.23
C CYS A 100 -0.83 -4.64 4.26
N LEU A 101 -0.30 -4.49 5.47
CA LEU A 101 -0.95 -3.87 6.60
C LEU A 101 -0.05 -2.79 7.19
N LEU A 102 -0.67 -1.72 7.69
CA LEU A 102 0.00 -0.69 8.47
C LEU A 102 -0.61 -0.72 9.86
N THR A 103 0.20 -0.74 10.92
CA THR A 103 -0.31 -0.73 12.31
C THR A 103 -0.86 0.63 12.75
N ARG A 104 -0.57 1.68 11.98
CA ARG A 104 -1.03 3.04 12.16
C ARG A 104 -1.59 3.60 10.86
N HIS A 105 -2.42 4.63 10.99
CA HIS A 105 -2.99 5.33 9.84
C HIS A 105 -1.92 6.07 9.03
N SER A 106 -0.93 6.65 9.72
CA SER A 106 0.16 7.39 9.09
C SER A 106 1.44 6.55 9.07
N PRO A 107 2.03 6.27 7.90
CA PRO A 107 3.36 5.69 7.81
C PRO A 107 4.48 6.66 8.17
N MET A 108 4.18 7.92 8.53
CA MET A 108 5.16 8.82 9.13
C MET A 108 5.11 8.82 10.67
N ASP A 109 4.21 8.06 11.27
CA ASP A 109 4.23 7.81 12.71
C ASP A 109 5.45 6.93 13.04
N PRO A 110 6.32 7.34 13.99
CA PRO A 110 7.53 6.59 14.33
C PRO A 110 7.24 5.19 14.89
N THR A 111 6.02 4.94 15.35
CA THR A 111 5.54 3.64 15.84
C THR A 111 4.83 2.83 14.77
N CYS A 112 4.69 3.35 13.54
CA CYS A 112 4.08 2.63 12.44
C CYS A 112 4.98 1.47 12.01
N VAL A 113 4.37 0.31 11.87
CA VAL A 113 4.98 -0.90 11.32
C VAL A 113 4.29 -1.19 10.00
N VAL A 114 5.09 -1.38 8.97
CA VAL A 114 4.67 -1.96 7.69
C VAL A 114 4.79 -3.47 7.81
N LEU A 115 3.69 -4.18 7.63
CA LEU A 115 3.62 -5.63 7.71
C LEU A 115 3.20 -6.19 6.35
N ILE A 116 3.96 -7.16 5.86
CA ILE A 116 3.66 -7.94 4.67
C ILE A 116 3.47 -9.37 5.10
N VAL A 117 2.36 -9.98 4.70
CA VAL A 117 2.05 -11.37 5.00
C VAL A 117 1.89 -12.10 3.68
N ASP A 118 2.71 -13.13 3.47
CA ASP A 118 2.47 -14.15 2.44
C ASP A 118 1.48 -15.17 3.00
N LEU A 119 0.29 -15.17 2.43
CA LEU A 119 -0.79 -16.08 2.80
C LEU A 119 -0.58 -17.51 2.25
N THR A 120 0.44 -17.71 1.41
CA THR A 120 0.79 -19.00 0.81
C THR A 120 1.77 -19.74 1.71
N ASP A 121 2.91 -19.10 2.01
CA ASP A 121 4.00 -19.72 2.76
C ASP A 121 3.95 -19.41 4.27
N THR A 122 2.93 -18.68 4.73
CA THR A 122 2.76 -18.25 6.14
C THR A 122 3.99 -17.53 6.70
N VAL A 123 4.63 -16.75 5.83
CA VAL A 123 5.78 -15.91 6.18
C VAL A 123 5.29 -14.48 6.34
N LEU A 124 5.82 -13.80 7.35
CA LEU A 124 5.59 -12.40 7.57
C LEU A 124 6.90 -11.63 7.53
N TRP A 125 6.85 -10.42 6.97
CA TRP A 125 7.94 -9.46 6.97
C TRP A 125 7.43 -8.17 7.56
N TYR A 126 8.26 -7.52 8.37
CA TYR A 126 7.92 -6.21 8.88
C TYR A 126 9.12 -5.28 8.93
N CYS A 127 8.84 -3.97 8.89
CA CYS A 127 9.80 -2.92 9.13
C CYS A 127 9.09 -1.66 9.65
N HIS A 128 9.85 -0.75 10.23
CA HIS A 128 9.46 0.62 10.43
C HIS A 128 9.89 1.48 9.22
N PRO A 129 9.09 2.49 8.85
CA PRO A 129 9.53 3.50 7.88
C PRO A 129 10.83 4.18 8.35
N GLY A 130 11.88 4.10 7.53
CA GLY A 130 13.23 4.58 7.86
C GLY A 130 14.20 3.49 8.35
N ASP A 131 13.74 2.26 8.56
CA ASP A 131 14.62 1.13 8.84
C ASP A 131 15.59 0.86 7.67
N GLN A 132 16.65 0.12 7.97
CA GLN A 132 17.64 -0.31 6.98
C GLN A 132 17.33 -1.68 6.38
N HIS A 133 16.59 -2.54 7.09
CA HIS A 133 16.33 -3.92 6.68
C HIS A 133 14.91 -4.36 7.05
N TRP A 134 14.39 -5.32 6.28
CA TRP A 134 13.17 -6.03 6.63
C TRP A 134 13.47 -7.16 7.62
N VAL A 135 12.59 -7.33 8.61
CA VAL A 135 12.65 -8.47 9.52
C VAL A 135 11.69 -9.55 9.02
N LYS A 136 12.26 -10.69 8.62
CA LYS A 136 11.51 -11.89 8.24
C LYS A 136 11.19 -12.72 9.48
N LYS A 137 9.95 -13.19 9.60
CA LYS A 137 9.52 -14.18 10.59
C LYS A 137 8.74 -15.27 9.87
N HIS A 138 9.13 -16.50 10.11
CA HIS A 138 8.28 -17.64 9.81
C HIS A 138 7.25 -17.74 10.93
N GLN A 139 5.99 -17.96 10.57
CA GLN A 139 5.02 -18.36 11.57
C GLN A 139 5.31 -19.85 11.85
N ASP A 140 6.09 -20.13 12.90
CA ASP A 140 6.19 -21.49 13.42
C ASP A 140 4.77 -21.94 13.76
N GLN A 141 4.34 -23.07 13.20
CA GLN A 141 3.08 -23.71 13.55
C GLN A 141 3.10 -24.00 15.05
N TYR A 142 2.57 -23.08 15.86
CA TYR A 142 2.18 -23.40 17.21
C TYR A 142 0.94 -24.29 17.10
N LEU A 143 1.20 -25.61 17.14
CA LEU A 143 0.36 -26.72 17.60
C LEU A 143 -1.10 -26.78 17.12
#